data_AF-A0A7G6YY58-F1
#
_entry.id   AF-A0A7G6YY58-F1
#
_cell.length_a   1.000
_cell.length_b   1.000
_cell.length_c   1.000
_cell.angle_alpha   90.00
_cell.angle_beta   90.00
_cell.angle_gamma   90.00
#
_symmetry.space_group_name_H-M   'P 1'
#
loop_
_entity.id
_entity.type
_entity.pdbx_description
1 polymer ?
#
loop_
_entity_poly.entity_id
_entity_poly.type
_entity_poly.pdbx_seq_one_letter_code
_entity_poly.pdbx_strand_id
1 'polypeptide(L)'
;MTDGEGTGRGPGEGRVAPAADGPGASGGPARRGAPTVDGRLVVRVSPRVAVARDGDALVVAQLDRSALRRLEGTAAELWARLDGVAAVDDLVDASLADHPGADPAAVREQVAAFVDQLLAEGLVERVEPA
;
A
#
# COMPACT_ATOMS: atom_id res chain seq x y z
N MET A 1 61.01 -11.10 -43.76
CA MET A 1 61.93 -10.91 -42.61
C MET A 1 61.54 -9.58 -41.99
N THR A 2 61.00 -9.46 -40.79
CA THR A 2 60.79 -10.35 -39.64
C THR A 2 59.75 -9.68 -38.73
N ASP A 3 58.99 -10.51 -38.02
CA ASP A 3 58.26 -10.32 -36.75
C ASP A 3 57.33 -9.11 -36.53
N GLY A 4 56.14 -9.28 -35.93
CA GLY A 4 55.74 -10.34 -35.00
C GLY A 4 55.56 -9.80 -33.58
N GLU A 5 54.63 -8.87 -33.39
CA GLU A 5 54.10 -8.45 -32.09
C GLU A 5 52.59 -8.33 -32.28
N GLY A 6 51.70 -8.82 -31.43
CA GLY A 6 51.79 -9.30 -30.07
C GLY A 6 50.35 -9.24 -29.57
N THR A 7 49.76 -10.41 -29.32
CA THR A 7 48.34 -10.62 -29.03
C THR A 7 47.91 -9.94 -27.73
N GLY A 8 46.78 -9.24 -27.75
CA GLY A 8 46.12 -8.70 -26.55
C GLY A 8 44.61 -8.67 -26.72
N ARG A 9 43.97 -9.83 -26.55
CA ARG A 9 42.52 -10.04 -26.60
C ARG A 9 41.92 -9.66 -25.25
N GLY A 10 41.08 -8.63 -25.20
CA GLY A 10 40.22 -8.29 -24.06
C GLY A 10 38.74 -8.29 -24.49
N PRO A 11 37.82 -8.90 -23.72
CA PRO A 11 36.46 -9.16 -24.16
C PRO A 11 35.57 -7.91 -24.01
N GLY A 12 34.47 -7.90 -24.78
CA GLY A 12 33.56 -6.78 -24.85
C GLY A 12 32.81 -6.48 -23.55
N GLU A 13 32.61 -5.19 -23.32
CA GLU A 13 31.54 -4.68 -22.47
C GLU A 13 30.57 -3.93 -23.36
N GLY A 14 29.37 -4.52 -23.47
CA GLY A 14 28.27 -3.97 -24.21
C GLY A 14 27.85 -2.62 -23.68
N ARG A 15 27.41 -1.77 -24.61
CA ARG A 15 26.68 -0.52 -24.36
C ARG A 15 25.76 -0.64 -23.14
N VAL A 16 26.02 0.19 -22.14
CA VAL A 16 24.97 0.62 -21.20
C VAL A 16 23.93 1.41 -22.00
N ALA A 17 22.75 0.82 -22.17
CA ALA A 17 21.58 1.55 -22.63
C ALA A 17 21.12 2.47 -21.49
N PRO A 18 20.83 3.76 -21.73
CA PRO A 18 20.13 4.56 -20.73
C PRO A 18 18.74 3.98 -20.51
N ALA A 19 18.40 3.78 -19.24
CA ALA A 19 17.09 3.33 -18.79
C ALA A 19 16.00 4.21 -19.41
N ALA A 20 15.01 3.53 -19.98
CA ALA A 20 13.83 4.14 -20.54
C ALA A 20 13.14 5.02 -19.48
N ASP A 21 12.86 6.24 -19.91
CA ASP A 21 11.82 7.14 -19.46
C ASP A 21 10.64 6.34 -18.86
N GLY A 22 10.42 6.49 -17.55
CA GLY A 22 9.32 5.85 -16.86
C GLY A 22 7.99 6.32 -17.47
N PRO A 23 7.00 5.43 -17.68
CA PRO A 23 5.70 5.87 -18.16
C PRO A 23 5.10 6.77 -17.09
N GLY A 24 4.93 8.04 -17.46
CA GLY A 24 4.34 9.07 -16.65
C GLY A 24 3.03 8.60 -16.02
N ALA A 25 2.87 8.94 -14.75
CA ALA A 25 1.61 8.95 -14.05
C ALA A 25 0.66 9.95 -14.73
N SER A 26 0.09 9.58 -15.87
CA SER A 26 -1.08 10.21 -16.45
C SER A 26 -2.32 9.48 -15.95
N GLY A 27 -2.60 9.64 -14.66
CA GLY A 27 -3.89 9.36 -14.05
C GLY A 27 -4.48 10.68 -13.58
N GLY A 28 -5.27 11.34 -14.41
CA GLY A 28 -5.99 12.57 -14.02
C GLY A 28 -6.85 12.33 -12.77
N PRO A 29 -7.18 13.39 -12.00
CA PRO A 29 -7.97 13.24 -10.79
C PRO A 29 -9.38 12.81 -11.19
N ALA A 30 -9.65 11.52 -11.13
CA ALA A 30 -11.01 11.03 -11.06
C ALA A 30 -11.59 11.66 -9.80
N ARG A 31 -12.50 12.62 -9.99
CA ARG A 31 -13.45 13.11 -8.99
C ARG A 31 -14.32 11.94 -8.56
N ARG A 32 -13.75 11.01 -7.80
CA ARG A 32 -14.47 10.01 -7.04
C ARG A 32 -15.08 10.82 -5.90
N GLY A 33 -16.41 10.84 -5.80
CA GLY A 33 -17.06 11.47 -4.65
C GLY A 33 -16.36 11.02 -3.38
N ALA A 34 -16.08 11.95 -2.47
CA ALA A 34 -15.26 11.69 -1.29
C ALA A 34 -15.73 10.39 -0.63
N PRO A 35 -14.86 9.38 -0.44
CA PRO A 35 -15.25 8.13 0.20
C PRO A 35 -15.82 8.49 1.58
N THR A 36 -17.12 8.28 1.75
CA THR A 36 -17.82 8.68 2.97
C THR A 36 -17.99 7.43 3.82
N VAL A 37 -16.91 7.03 4.48
CA VAL A 37 -16.98 6.04 5.56
C VAL A 37 -17.45 6.78 6.82
N ASP A 38 -18.47 6.26 7.49
CA ASP A 38 -18.94 6.81 8.76
C ASP A 38 -17.82 6.71 9.80
N GLY A 39 -17.49 7.81 10.48
CA GLY A 39 -16.40 7.84 11.47
C GLY A 39 -16.63 6.92 12.67
N ARG A 40 -17.89 6.55 12.95
CA ARG A 40 -18.28 5.60 14.00
C ARG A 40 -18.22 4.15 13.55
N LEU A 41 -17.93 3.90 12.28
CA LEU A 41 -17.81 2.54 11.77
C LEU A 41 -16.66 1.83 12.49
N VAL A 42 -16.94 0.63 13.00
CA VAL A 42 -15.92 -0.27 13.52
C VAL A 42 -15.72 -1.39 12.49
N VAL A 43 -14.46 -1.69 12.17
CA VAL A 43 -14.10 -2.77 11.25
C VAL A 43 -13.09 -3.70 11.89
N ARG A 44 -13.14 -4.97 11.49
CA ARG A 44 -12.15 -5.98 11.86
C ARG A 44 -11.61 -6.69 10.65
N VAL A 45 -10.38 -7.19 10.74
CA VAL A 45 -9.83 -8.10 9.73
C VAL A 45 -10.74 -9.32 9.59
N SER A 46 -11.09 -9.65 8.35
CA SER A 46 -11.93 -10.82 8.05
C SER A 46 -11.19 -12.11 8.43
N PRO A 47 -11.87 -13.12 9.01
CA PRO A 47 -11.26 -14.40 9.34
C PRO A 47 -10.80 -15.19 8.10
N ARG A 48 -11.20 -14.75 6.90
CA ARG A 48 -10.76 -15.32 5.61
C ARG A 48 -9.55 -14.59 5.02
N VAL A 49 -8.82 -13.82 5.82
CA VAL A 49 -7.59 -13.16 5.39
C VAL A 49 -6.38 -13.90 5.94
N ALA A 50 -5.45 -14.25 5.04
CA ALA A 50 -4.11 -14.62 5.41
C ALA A 50 -3.19 -13.39 5.37
N VAL A 51 -2.28 -13.31 6.33
CA VAL A 51 -1.28 -12.25 6.44
C VAL A 51 0.10 -12.90 6.50
N ALA A 52 1.01 -12.44 5.65
CA ALA A 52 2.43 -12.78 5.69
C ALA A 52 3.26 -11.51 5.83
N ARG A 53 4.41 -11.60 6.50
CA ARG A 53 5.36 -10.50 6.61
C ARG A 53 6.46 -10.64 5.57
N ASP A 54 6.76 -9.55 4.88
CA ASP A 54 7.81 -9.43 3.87
C ASP A 54 8.67 -8.22 4.22
N GLY A 55 9.69 -8.41 5.07
CA GLY A 55 10.47 -7.33 5.65
C GLY A 55 9.59 -6.39 6.49
N ASP A 56 9.48 -5.13 6.05
CA ASP A 56 8.65 -4.09 6.66
C ASP A 56 7.24 -4.02 6.04
N ALA A 57 6.97 -4.81 5.02
CA ALA A 57 5.67 -4.91 4.39
C ALA A 57 4.82 -6.04 4.99
N LEU A 58 3.50 -5.86 4.94
CA LEU A 58 2.52 -6.92 5.12
C LEU A 58 1.95 -7.30 3.75
N VAL A 59 1.96 -8.60 3.44
CA VAL A 59 1.24 -9.16 2.30
C VAL A 59 -0.05 -9.76 2.83
N VAL A 60 -1.19 -9.18 2.44
CA VAL A 60 -2.52 -9.62 2.84
C VAL A 60 -3.23 -10.26 1.66
N ALA A 61 -3.90 -11.38 1.90
CA ALA A 61 -4.58 -12.16 0.89
C ALA A 61 -5.95 -12.58 1.42
N GLN A 62 -7.01 -12.31 0.66
CA GLN A 62 -8.31 -12.92 0.94
C GLN A 62 -8.30 -14.34 0.35
N LEU A 63 -8.57 -15.36 1.17
CA LEU A 63 -8.35 -16.77 0.84
C LEU A 63 -9.20 -17.30 -0.33
N ASP A 64 -10.35 -16.69 -0.58
CA ASP A 64 -11.26 -17.02 -1.68
C ASP A 64 -10.98 -16.21 -2.95
N ARG A 65 -10.07 -15.22 -2.91
CA ARG A 65 -9.71 -14.36 -4.03
C ARG A 65 -8.25 -14.53 -4.41
N SER A 66 -7.94 -14.42 -5.69
CA SER A 66 -6.56 -14.51 -6.19
C SER A 66 -5.77 -13.20 -6.07
N ALA A 67 -6.28 -12.21 -5.33
CA ALA A 67 -5.66 -10.88 -5.21
C ALA A 67 -4.82 -10.80 -3.93
N LEU A 68 -3.56 -10.42 -4.09
CA LEU A 68 -2.65 -10.09 -2.99
C LEU A 68 -2.52 -8.57 -2.91
N ARG A 69 -2.58 -8.02 -1.70
CA ARG A 69 -2.32 -6.61 -1.44
C ARG A 69 -1.10 -6.49 -0.55
N ARG A 70 -0.17 -5.61 -0.93
CA ARG A 70 1.00 -5.26 -0.13
C ARG A 70 0.70 -3.97 0.63
N LEU A 71 0.91 -3.97 1.94
CA LEU A 71 0.72 -2.82 2.83
C LEU A 71 2.07 -2.45 3.41
N GLU A 72 2.40 -1.16 3.37
CA GLU A 72 3.66 -0.60 3.85
C GLU A 72 3.41 0.73 4.56
N GLY A 73 4.33 1.14 5.43
CA GLY A 73 4.25 2.39 6.17
C GLY A 73 2.92 2.55 6.91
N THR A 74 2.31 3.73 6.77
CA THR A 74 1.05 4.09 7.43
C THR A 74 -0.09 3.09 7.16
N ALA A 75 -0.14 2.46 6.00
CA ALA A 75 -1.18 1.48 5.69
C ALA A 75 -1.03 0.19 6.52
N ALA A 76 0.20 -0.26 6.77
CA ALA A 76 0.48 -1.42 7.63
C ALA A 76 0.21 -1.09 9.11
N GLU A 77 0.52 0.13 9.53
CA GLU A 77 0.24 0.62 10.88
C GLU A 77 -1.27 0.76 11.15
N LEU A 78 -2.03 1.26 10.16
CA LEU A 78 -3.49 1.30 10.22
C LEU A 78 -4.08 -0.10 10.27
N TRP A 79 -3.57 -1.01 9.42
CA TRP A 79 -3.99 -2.41 9.40
C TRP A 79 -3.88 -3.10 10.77
N ALA A 80 -2.77 -2.86 11.49
CA ALA A 80 -2.54 -3.43 12.82
C ALA A 80 -3.56 -2.97 13.88
N ARG A 81 -4.27 -1.87 13.64
CA ARG A 81 -5.29 -1.29 14.53
C ARG A 81 -6.72 -1.73 14.19
N LEU A 82 -6.92 -2.54 13.13
CA LEU A 82 -8.25 -3.03 12.71
C LEU A 82 -8.66 -4.28 13.50
N ASP A 83 -8.83 -4.12 14.80
CA ASP A 83 -9.09 -5.18 15.77
C ASP A 83 -10.59 -5.48 16.01
N GLY A 84 -11.48 -4.68 15.42
CA GLY A 84 -12.92 -4.77 15.66
C GLY A 84 -13.40 -4.04 16.91
N VAL A 85 -12.56 -3.19 17.50
CA VAL A 85 -12.89 -2.34 18.64
C VAL A 85 -12.77 -0.86 18.27
N ALA A 86 -11.68 -0.48 17.60
CA ALA A 86 -11.44 0.90 17.21
C ALA A 86 -12.39 1.36 16.08
N ALA A 87 -12.97 2.55 16.25
CA ALA A 87 -13.74 3.21 15.20
C ALA A 87 -12.82 3.89 14.19
N VAL A 88 -13.35 4.20 13.00
CA VAL A 88 -12.61 4.90 11.95
C VAL A 88 -12.08 6.26 12.42
N ASP A 89 -12.83 7.01 13.23
CA ASP A 89 -12.32 8.26 13.82
C ASP A 89 -11.13 8.03 14.76
N ASP A 90 -11.08 6.91 15.52
CA ASP A 90 -9.92 6.59 16.36
C ASP A 90 -8.66 6.32 15.52
N LEU A 91 -8.83 5.72 14.33
CA LEU A 91 -7.74 5.51 13.37
C LEU A 91 -7.22 6.83 12.79
N VAL A 92 -8.12 7.79 12.55
CA VAL A 92 -7.76 9.15 12.11
C VAL A 92 -6.98 9.87 13.21
N ASP A 93 -7.47 9.83 14.45
CA ASP A 93 -6.80 10.45 15.59
C ASP A 93 -5.41 9.86 15.84
N ALA A 94 -5.27 8.54 15.75
CA ALA A 94 -3.97 7.87 15.84
C ALA A 94 -3.02 8.30 14.70
N SER A 95 -3.53 8.40 13.47
CA SER A 95 -2.72 8.84 12.32
C SER A 95 -2.23 10.28 12.48
N LEU A 96 -3.08 11.17 13.00
CA LEU A 96 -2.72 12.57 13.27
C LEU A 96 -1.71 12.71 14.40
N ALA A 97 -1.80 11.86 15.42
CA ALA A 97 -0.82 11.82 16.51
C ALA A 97 0.56 11.38 16.02
N ASP A 98 0.62 10.39 15.12
CA ASP A 98 1.86 9.88 14.53
C ASP A 98 2.47 10.86 13.50
N HIS A 99 1.65 11.74 12.90
CA HIS A 99 2.05 12.67 11.84
C HIS A 99 1.71 14.13 12.19
N PRO A 100 2.42 14.73 13.17
CA PRO A 100 2.17 16.10 13.60
C PRO A 100 2.36 17.08 12.43
N GLY A 101 1.33 17.87 12.13
CA GLY A 101 1.31 18.84 11.03
C GLY A 101 0.64 18.35 9.75
N ALA A 102 0.15 17.11 9.70
CA ALA A 102 -0.74 16.66 8.64
C ALA A 102 -2.10 17.40 8.69
N ASP A 103 -2.69 17.63 7.53
CA ASP A 103 -4.02 18.24 7.43
C ASP A 103 -5.10 17.25 7.90
N PRO A 104 -5.90 17.57 8.94
CA PRO A 104 -6.92 16.67 9.47
C PRO A 104 -7.95 16.21 8.44
N ALA A 105 -8.34 17.09 7.52
CA ALA A 105 -9.30 16.75 6.48
C ALA A 105 -8.72 15.74 5.49
N ALA A 106 -7.49 15.96 5.03
CA ALA A 106 -6.78 15.03 4.16
C ALA A 106 -6.56 13.65 4.83
N VAL A 107 -6.18 13.60 6.11
CA VAL A 107 -5.99 12.32 6.82
C VAL A 107 -7.32 11.57 6.92
N ARG A 108 -8.41 12.25 7.29
CA ARG A 108 -9.73 11.64 7.34
C ARG A 108 -10.16 11.06 5.99
N GLU A 109 -9.96 11.79 4.91
CA GLU A 109 -10.28 11.32 3.56
C GLU A 109 -9.46 10.09 3.18
N GLN A 110 -8.15 10.10 3.48
CA GLN A 110 -7.26 8.99 3.18
C GLN A 110 -7.60 7.72 3.98
N VAL A 111 -7.87 7.85 5.27
CA VAL A 111 -8.28 6.73 6.13
C VAL A 111 -9.62 6.18 5.66
N ALA A 112 -10.60 7.04 5.37
CA ALA A 112 -11.90 6.61 4.84
C ALA A 112 -11.74 5.88 3.49
N ALA A 113 -10.93 6.41 2.57
CA ALA A 113 -10.64 5.76 1.30
C ALA A 113 -9.98 4.38 1.48
N PHE A 114 -9.05 4.28 2.44
CA PHE A 114 -8.37 3.03 2.74
C PHE A 114 -9.34 1.98 3.28
N VAL A 115 -10.16 2.33 4.28
CA VAL A 115 -11.14 1.42 4.87
C VAL A 115 -12.20 1.00 3.85
N ASP A 116 -12.69 1.91 3.01
CA ASP A 116 -13.62 1.60 1.92
C ASP A 116 -13.03 0.57 0.94
N GLN A 117 -11.76 0.73 0.55
CA GLN A 117 -11.08 -0.25 -0.30
C GLN A 117 -10.98 -1.62 0.37
N LEU A 118 -10.57 -1.68 1.66
CA LEU A 118 -10.46 -2.94 2.37
C LEU A 118 -11.81 -3.67 2.48
N LEU A 119 -12.90 -2.93 2.66
CA LEU A 119 -14.26 -3.46 2.67
C LEU A 119 -14.66 -4.01 1.29
N ALA A 120 -14.40 -3.25 0.22
CA ALA A 120 -14.71 -3.66 -1.16
C ALA A 120 -13.93 -4.93 -1.57
N GLU A 121 -12.70 -5.08 -1.07
CA GLU A 121 -11.86 -6.25 -1.28
C GLU A 121 -12.25 -7.44 -0.39
N GLY A 122 -13.08 -7.22 0.64
CA GLY A 122 -13.46 -8.25 1.62
C GLY A 122 -12.33 -8.62 2.59
N LEU A 123 -11.33 -7.73 2.73
CA LEU A 123 -10.21 -7.90 3.64
C LEU A 123 -10.60 -7.56 5.08
N VAL A 124 -11.57 -6.66 5.24
CA VAL A 124 -12.17 -6.33 6.52
C VAL A 124 -13.67 -6.44 6.44
N GLU A 125 -14.31 -6.63 7.58
CA GLU A 125 -15.76 -6.69 7.72
C GLU A 125 -16.24 -5.69 8.78
N ARG A 126 -17.47 -5.21 8.61
CA ARG A 126 -18.11 -4.28 9.55
C ARG A 126 -18.48 -5.03 10.83
N VAL A 127 -18.26 -4.39 11.96
CA VAL A 127 -18.73 -4.86 13.26
C VAL A 127 -19.98 -4.07 13.61
N GLU A 128 -21.11 -4.75 13.75
CA GLU A 128 -22.32 -4.11 14.27
C GLU A 128 -22.17 -3.98 15.80
N PRO A 129 -22.45 -2.80 16.37
CA PRO A 129 -22.51 -2.67 17.82
C PRO A 129 -23.65 -3.55 18.34
N ALA A 130 -23.34 -4.38 19.35
CA ALA A 130 -24.30 -5.25 20.01
C ALA A 130 -25.36 -4.48 20.82
#